data_AF-A0A8J5J2G7-F1
#
_entry.id   AF-A0A8J5J2G7-F1
#
_cell.length_a   1.000
_cell.length_b   1.000
_cell.length_c   1.000
_cell.angle_alpha   90.00
_cell.angle_beta   90.00
_cell.angle_gamma   90.00
#
_symmetry.space_group_name_H-M   'P 1'
#
loop_
_entity.id
_entity.type
_entity.pdbx_description
1 polymer ?
#
loop_
_entity_poly.entity_id
_entity_poly.type
_entity_poly.pdbx_seq_one_letter_code
_entity_poly.pdbx_strand_id
1 'polypeptide(L)'
;MELLTRGSRLPFAVRSTPWLSGSCRSLRDFPIKILCRNQKFVRKAAGNYYEVEREWNLGIVLKPSEVKSLRDRNADLSTAFGAFYKHELFLHDLNIPEPTRVRKLLANRSELKKLEEFANRPNAQLVKTEELVDKLTIVDVTMNEKLNDSYATGNDKKLK
;
A
#
# COMPACT_ATOMS: atom_id res chain seq x y z
N MET A 1 -29.44 76.86 6.28
CA MET A 1 -28.56 75.75 6.72
C MET A 1 -29.50 74.77 7.39
N GLU A 2 -29.82 73.59 6.88
CA GLU A 2 -28.94 72.51 6.44
C GLU A 2 -29.53 71.73 5.25
N LEU A 3 -28.65 71.04 4.53
CA LEU A 3 -28.85 70.46 3.21
C LEU A 3 -29.33 69.01 3.26
N LEU A 4 -30.14 68.66 2.26
CA LEU A 4 -30.55 67.31 1.89
C LEU A 4 -29.37 66.39 1.49
N THR A 5 -29.66 65.09 1.58
CA THR A 5 -29.01 63.93 0.93
C THR A 5 -27.71 63.40 1.51
N ARG A 6 -27.74 62.13 1.91
CA ARG A 6 -26.97 61.04 1.27
C ARG A 6 -27.30 59.69 1.90
N GLY A 7 -27.92 58.82 1.10
CA GLY A 7 -28.02 57.41 1.42
C GLY A 7 -26.64 56.75 1.36
N SER A 8 -26.27 56.03 2.42
CA SER A 8 -25.11 55.16 2.50
C SER A 8 -25.56 53.71 2.64
N ARG A 9 -25.61 53.06 1.48
CA ARG A 9 -25.26 51.66 1.18
C ARG A 9 -25.04 50.75 2.40
N LEU A 10 -25.95 49.78 2.57
CA LEU A 10 -25.71 48.57 3.35
C LEU A 10 -24.42 47.88 2.84
N PRO A 11 -23.53 47.40 3.72
CA PRO A 11 -22.40 46.61 3.28
C PRO A 11 -22.93 45.27 2.76
N PHE A 12 -22.80 45.08 1.44
CA PHE A 12 -22.96 43.79 0.79
C PHE A 12 -22.10 42.77 1.54
N ALA A 13 -22.74 41.70 2.01
CA ALA A 13 -22.10 40.56 2.62
C ALA A 13 -21.03 40.00 1.67
N VAL A 14 -19.75 40.15 2.01
CA VAL A 14 -18.67 39.34 1.44
C VAL A 14 -18.84 37.94 2.04
N ARG A 15 -19.69 37.16 1.38
CA ARG A 15 -19.76 35.71 1.55
C ARG A 15 -18.40 35.20 1.09
N SER A 16 -17.54 34.81 2.02
CA SER A 16 -16.26 34.17 1.73
C SER A 16 -16.53 32.91 0.90
N THR A 17 -16.41 33.03 -0.41
CA THR A 17 -16.42 31.90 -1.35
C THR A 17 -15.08 31.18 -1.19
N PRO A 18 -15.02 29.97 -0.60
CA PRO A 18 -13.76 29.24 -0.45
C PRO A 18 -13.28 28.63 -1.78
N TRP A 19 -14.11 28.69 -2.82
CA TRP A 19 -13.93 27.94 -4.07
C TRP A 19 -13.07 28.65 -5.13
N LEU A 20 -12.49 29.81 -4.81
CA LEU A 20 -11.53 30.52 -5.66
C LEU A 20 -10.07 30.16 -5.39
N SER A 21 -9.79 29.16 -4.54
CA SER A 21 -8.51 28.43 -4.61
C SER A 21 -8.62 27.29 -5.62
N GLY A 22 -8.94 27.65 -6.85
CA GLY A 22 -8.83 26.79 -8.02
C GLY A 22 -7.37 26.51 -8.35
N SER A 23 -6.68 25.78 -7.47
CA SER A 23 -5.58 24.93 -7.92
C SER A 23 -6.25 23.73 -8.59
N CYS A 24 -6.65 23.91 -9.84
CA CYS A 24 -6.74 22.80 -10.77
C CYS A 24 -5.31 22.24 -10.88
N ARG A 25 -4.93 21.39 -9.91
CA ARG A 25 -3.69 20.63 -9.96
C ARG A 25 -3.72 19.89 -11.29
N SER A 26 -2.86 20.29 -12.21
CA SER A 26 -2.82 19.69 -13.52
C SER A 26 -2.52 18.20 -13.35
N LEU A 27 -3.05 17.35 -14.24
CA LEU A 27 -2.84 15.90 -14.23
C LEU A 27 -1.35 15.49 -14.30
N ARG A 28 -0.45 16.45 -14.55
CA ARG A 28 0.99 16.25 -14.79
C ARG A 28 1.87 16.53 -13.58
N ASP A 29 1.33 17.05 -12.48
CA ASP A 29 2.13 17.51 -11.32
C ASP A 29 2.17 16.53 -10.14
N PHE A 30 1.88 15.24 -10.35
CA PHE A 30 2.01 14.24 -9.29
C PHE A 30 3.40 13.59 -9.38
N PRO A 31 4.41 14.07 -8.63
CA PRO A 31 5.66 13.34 -8.51
C PRO A 31 5.34 11.95 -7.96
N ILE A 32 6.03 10.93 -8.51
CA ILE A 32 5.92 9.55 -8.04
C ILE A 32 6.42 9.52 -6.59
N LYS A 33 5.49 9.58 -5.64
CA LYS A 33 5.77 9.62 -4.21
C LYS A 33 5.44 8.27 -3.61
N ILE A 34 6.42 7.67 -2.93
CA ILE A 34 6.19 6.47 -2.13
C ILE A 34 5.17 6.84 -1.03
N LEU A 35 4.03 6.16 -1.04
CA LEU A 35 2.92 6.45 -0.14
C LEU A 35 3.10 5.69 1.17
N CYS A 36 3.35 4.40 1.06
CA CYS A 36 3.50 3.49 2.19
C CYS A 36 4.72 2.57 1.99
N ARG A 37 5.44 2.31 3.09
CA ARG A 37 6.53 1.33 3.16
C ARG A 37 6.25 0.33 4.27
N ASN A 38 6.55 -0.93 4.01
CA ASN A 38 6.45 -1.99 5.01
C ASN A 38 7.66 -1.94 5.97
N GLN A 39 7.52 -1.21 7.08
CA GLN A 39 8.60 -1.09 8.07
C GLN A 39 8.97 -2.43 8.72
N LYS A 40 8.01 -3.37 8.86
CA LYS A 40 8.25 -4.70 9.43
C LYS A 40 9.15 -5.52 8.53
N PHE A 41 8.93 -5.49 7.22
CA PHE A 41 9.81 -6.11 6.24
C PHE A 41 11.23 -5.54 6.34
N VAL A 42 11.38 -4.21 6.31
CA VAL A 42 12.71 -3.55 6.38
C VAL A 42 13.50 -3.98 7.61
N ARG A 43 12.86 -4.04 8.79
CA ARG A 43 13.50 -4.48 10.03
C ARG A 43 13.94 -5.94 9.98
N LYS A 44 13.11 -6.82 9.43
CA LYS A 44 13.42 -8.25 9.31
C LYS A 44 14.49 -8.52 8.24
N ALA A 45 14.47 -7.78 7.14
CA ALA A 45 15.53 -7.84 6.13
C ALA A 45 16.87 -7.39 6.72
N ALA A 46 16.90 -6.29 7.48
CA ALA A 46 18.11 -5.81 8.15
C ALA A 46 18.63 -6.79 9.24
N GLY A 47 17.74 -7.56 9.85
CA GLY A 47 18.09 -8.59 10.82
C GLY A 47 18.46 -9.95 10.22
N ASN A 48 18.66 -10.06 8.90
CA ASN A 48 18.97 -11.29 8.17
C ASN A 48 17.96 -12.43 8.38
N TYR A 49 16.70 -12.11 8.66
CA TYR A 49 15.62 -13.11 8.77
C TYR A 49 15.22 -13.70 7.42
N TYR A 50 15.51 -12.94 6.36
CA TYR A 50 15.03 -13.15 5.00
C TYR A 50 16.18 -12.96 4.04
N GLU A 51 16.29 -13.87 3.07
CA GLU A 51 17.12 -13.66 1.90
C GLU A 51 16.23 -13.15 0.77
N VAL A 52 16.57 -11.96 0.25
CA VAL A 52 15.83 -11.32 -0.84
C VAL A 52 16.43 -11.80 -2.16
N GLU A 53 15.67 -12.56 -2.94
CA GLU A 53 16.13 -13.05 -4.23
C GLU A 53 15.88 -12.02 -5.34
N ARG A 54 14.66 -11.47 -5.40
CA ARG A 54 14.23 -10.60 -6.49
C ARG A 54 13.08 -9.70 -6.09
N GLU A 55 13.04 -8.51 -6.68
CA GLU A 55 11.92 -7.57 -6.56
C GLU A 55 11.14 -7.49 -7.88
N TRP A 56 9.82 -7.45 -7.77
CA TRP A 56 8.88 -7.40 -8.89
C TRP A 56 7.96 -6.19 -8.79
N ASN A 57 7.83 -5.46 -9.89
CA ASN A 57 6.93 -4.33 -10.00
C ASN A 57 5.60 -4.78 -10.60
N LEU A 58 4.55 -4.82 -9.79
CA LEU A 58 3.24 -5.29 -10.19
C LEU A 58 2.21 -4.15 -10.13
N GLY A 59 1.15 -4.24 -10.93
CA GLY A 59 -0.05 -3.41 -10.76
C GLY A 59 -1.00 -4.02 -9.72
N ILE A 60 -1.87 -3.20 -9.13
CA ILE A 60 -2.92 -3.68 -8.21
C ILE A 60 -4.29 -3.16 -8.61
N VAL A 61 -5.31 -4.03 -8.51
CA VAL A 61 -6.70 -3.63 -8.79
C VAL A 61 -7.34 -3.03 -7.55
N LEU A 62 -7.42 -1.70 -7.50
CA LEU A 62 -7.98 -0.93 -6.39
C LEU A 62 -9.37 -0.35 -6.68
N LYS A 63 -10.16 -0.11 -5.62
CA LYS A 63 -11.40 0.67 -5.70
C LYS A 63 -11.10 2.16 -5.52
N PRO A 64 -11.95 3.07 -6.04
CA PRO A 64 -11.75 4.51 -5.86
C PRO A 64 -11.65 4.96 -4.40
N SER A 65 -12.42 4.34 -3.49
CA SER A 65 -12.33 4.62 -2.05
C SER A 65 -10.96 4.24 -1.47
N GLU A 66 -10.40 3.11 -1.89
CA GLU A 66 -9.07 2.67 -1.46
C GLU A 66 -7.97 3.57 -2.00
N VAL A 67 -8.08 4.04 -3.25
CA VAL A 67 -7.15 5.01 -3.83
C VAL A 67 -7.15 6.30 -3.01
N LYS A 68 -8.31 6.73 -2.51
CA LYS A 68 -8.41 7.88 -1.61
C LYS A 68 -7.66 7.62 -0.29
N SER A 69 -7.90 6.48 0.36
CA SER A 69 -7.23 6.12 1.61
C SER A 69 -5.71 6.00 1.46
N LEU A 70 -5.22 5.48 0.32
CA LEU A 70 -3.79 5.41 0.01
C LEU A 70 -3.18 6.79 -0.20
N ARG A 71 -3.90 7.70 -0.89
CA ARG A 71 -3.47 9.11 -1.04
C ARG A 71 -3.35 9.81 0.31
N ASP A 72 -4.22 9.47 1.25
CA ASP A 72 -4.21 9.97 2.63
C ASP A 72 -3.18 9.24 3.53
N ARG A 73 -2.43 8.27 2.98
CA ARG A 73 -1.41 7.45 3.68
C ARG A 73 -1.94 6.63 4.86
N ASN A 74 -3.22 6.28 4.83
CA ASN A 74 -3.87 5.52 5.89
C ASN A 74 -3.95 4.02 5.54
N ALA A 75 -2.82 3.40 5.17
CA ALA A 75 -2.79 1.98 4.78
C ALA A 75 -1.60 1.26 5.40
N ASP A 76 -1.85 0.04 5.90
CA ASP A 76 -0.86 -0.80 6.57
C ASP A 76 -0.52 -2.03 5.72
N LEU A 77 0.78 -2.15 5.40
CA LEU A 77 1.32 -3.24 4.59
C LEU A 77 1.92 -4.39 5.42
N SER A 78 1.97 -4.21 6.74
CA SER A 78 2.76 -5.06 7.65
C SER A 78 2.32 -6.53 7.71
N THR A 79 1.05 -6.80 7.43
CA THR A 79 0.44 -8.15 7.44
C THR A 79 0.19 -8.69 6.05
N ALA A 80 0.32 -7.86 5.01
CA ALA A 80 -0.07 -8.23 3.66
C ALA A 80 0.91 -9.22 3.02
N PHE A 81 0.37 -10.26 2.39
CA PHE A 81 1.16 -11.27 1.69
C PHE A 81 0.50 -11.68 0.36
N GLY A 82 1.34 -12.15 -0.57
CA GLY A 82 0.90 -12.67 -1.87
C GLY A 82 0.61 -14.16 -1.80
N ALA A 83 -0.51 -14.59 -2.39
CA ALA A 83 -0.85 -16.00 -2.55
C ALA A 83 -1.34 -16.28 -3.97
N PHE A 84 -0.98 -17.45 -4.48
CA PHE A 84 -1.38 -17.91 -5.81
C PHE A 84 -2.67 -18.72 -5.75
N TYR A 85 -3.59 -18.42 -6.66
CA TYR A 85 -4.80 -19.21 -6.91
C TYR A 85 -4.96 -19.41 -8.41
N LYS A 86 -4.95 -20.67 -8.87
CA LYS A 86 -5.18 -21.02 -10.29
C LYS A 86 -4.33 -20.16 -11.26
N HIS A 87 -3.03 -20.05 -11.03
CA HIS A 87 -2.08 -19.24 -11.82
C HIS A 87 -2.28 -17.72 -11.78
N GLU A 88 -3.13 -17.23 -10.88
CA GLU A 88 -3.33 -15.81 -10.65
C GLU A 88 -2.79 -15.42 -9.28
N LEU A 89 -2.19 -14.22 -9.19
CA LEU A 89 -1.62 -13.72 -7.96
C LEU A 89 -2.60 -12.77 -7.26
N PHE A 90 -2.86 -13.06 -5.99
CA PHE A 90 -3.73 -12.29 -5.13
C PHE A 90 -3.00 -11.79 -3.89
N LEU A 91 -3.40 -10.63 -3.41
CA LEU A 91 -2.91 -10.02 -2.20
C LEU A 91 -3.94 -10.16 -1.08
N HIS A 92 -3.50 -10.75 0.03
CA HIS A 92 -4.28 -10.97 1.24
C HIS A 92 -3.87 -9.99 2.34
N ASP A 93 -4.77 -9.79 3.30
CA ASP A 93 -4.53 -9.08 4.57
C ASP A 93 -3.89 -7.70 4.45
N LEU A 94 -4.16 -7.01 3.33
CA LEU A 94 -3.84 -5.60 3.16
C LEU A 94 -4.92 -4.76 3.89
N ASN A 95 -4.50 -4.17 5.01
CA ASN A 95 -5.33 -3.36 5.87
C ASN A 95 -5.41 -1.92 5.34
N ILE A 96 -6.60 -1.55 4.90
CA ILE A 96 -7.02 -0.20 4.50
C ILE A 96 -8.27 0.06 5.34
N PRO A 97 -8.61 1.30 5.75
CA PRO A 97 -9.81 1.66 6.53
C PRO A 97 -11.17 1.35 5.85
N GLU A 98 -11.17 0.49 4.83
CA GLU A 98 -12.29 0.00 4.04
C GLU A 98 -12.35 -1.53 4.22
N PRO A 99 -13.48 -2.21 3.98
CA PRO A 99 -13.61 -3.63 4.27
C PRO A 99 -12.52 -4.48 3.61
N THR A 100 -11.91 -5.37 4.42
CA THR A 100 -10.83 -6.25 3.99
C THR A 100 -11.29 -7.12 2.83
N ARG A 101 -10.64 -6.96 1.68
CA ARG A 101 -10.91 -7.74 0.46
C ARG A 101 -9.62 -8.27 -0.12
N VAL A 102 -9.72 -9.39 -0.80
CA VAL A 102 -8.63 -9.93 -1.61
C VAL A 102 -8.49 -9.07 -2.87
N ARG A 103 -7.26 -8.72 -3.22
CA ARG A 103 -6.98 -7.84 -4.38
C ARG A 103 -6.13 -8.58 -5.40
N LYS A 104 -6.54 -8.52 -6.66
CA LYS A 104 -5.77 -9.13 -7.75
C LYS A 104 -4.58 -8.27 -8.11
N LEU A 105 -3.44 -8.94 -8.34
CA LEU A 105 -2.21 -8.31 -8.79
C LEU A 105 -2.05 -8.55 -10.30
N LEU A 106 -1.53 -7.53 -10.98
CA LEU A 106 -1.37 -7.48 -12.43
C LEU A 106 0.12 -7.54 -12.76
N ALA A 107 0.52 -8.57 -13.49
CA ALA A 107 1.90 -8.80 -13.90
C ALA A 107 1.92 -9.44 -15.29
N ASN A 108 3.08 -9.49 -15.93
CA ASN A 108 3.21 -10.24 -17.18
C ASN A 108 3.11 -11.75 -16.90
N ARG A 109 2.59 -12.52 -17.87
CA ARG A 109 2.43 -13.97 -17.75
C ARG A 109 3.76 -14.68 -17.46
N SER A 110 4.85 -14.20 -18.03
CA SER A 110 6.19 -14.75 -17.79
C SER A 110 6.70 -14.47 -16.37
N GLU A 111 6.30 -13.35 -15.77
CA GLU A 111 6.63 -12.98 -14.39
C GLU A 111 5.80 -13.81 -13.41
N LEU A 112 4.49 -13.94 -13.66
CA LEU A 112 3.60 -14.79 -12.87
C LEU A 112 4.08 -16.23 -12.81
N LYS A 113 4.54 -16.79 -13.94
CA LYS A 113 5.05 -18.16 -13.98
C LYS A 113 6.30 -18.34 -13.10
N LYS A 114 7.23 -17.38 -13.13
CA LYS A 114 8.44 -17.42 -12.29
C LYS A 114 8.11 -17.26 -10.80
N LEU A 115 7.18 -16.37 -10.49
CA LEU A 115 6.67 -16.16 -9.15
C LEU A 115 5.96 -17.41 -8.60
N GLU A 116 5.19 -18.10 -9.44
CA GLU A 116 4.52 -19.35 -9.08
C GLU A 116 5.53 -20.48 -8.85
N GLU A 117 6.52 -20.62 -9.73
CA GLU A 117 7.64 -21.55 -9.54
C GLU A 117 8.40 -21.27 -8.24
N PHE A 118 8.58 -20.00 -7.88
CA PHE A 118 9.18 -19.59 -6.61
C PHE A 118 8.29 -19.91 -5.40
N ALA A 119 7.01 -19.58 -5.47
CA ALA A 119 6.05 -19.80 -4.38
C ALA A 119 5.83 -21.29 -4.04
N ASN A 120 6.09 -22.19 -5.01
CA ASN A 120 6.02 -23.64 -4.79
C ASN A 120 7.22 -24.20 -4.02
N ARG A 121 8.30 -23.43 -3.84
CA ARG A 121 9.47 -23.87 -3.07
C ARG A 121 9.16 -23.90 -1.57
N PRO A 122 9.73 -24.85 -0.81
CA PRO A 122 9.65 -24.80 0.64
C PRO A 122 10.33 -23.52 1.15
N ASN A 123 9.76 -22.91 2.20
CA ASN A 123 10.28 -21.69 2.85
C ASN A 123 10.27 -20.40 2.01
N ALA A 124 9.62 -20.41 0.84
CA ALA A 124 9.40 -19.22 0.03
C ALA A 124 8.18 -18.43 0.54
N GLN A 125 8.30 -17.10 0.59
CA GLN A 125 7.23 -16.17 0.92
C GLN A 125 7.23 -14.97 -0.02
N LEU A 126 6.03 -14.53 -0.41
CA LEU A 126 5.84 -13.32 -1.20
C LEU A 126 5.42 -12.18 -0.28
N VAL A 127 6.35 -11.25 -0.05
CA VAL A 127 6.13 -10.14 0.88
C VAL A 127 5.97 -8.83 0.11
N LYS A 128 4.95 -8.06 0.50
CA LYS A 128 4.74 -6.71 -0.03
C LYS A 128 5.67 -5.71 0.66
N THR A 129 6.39 -4.92 -0.11
CA THR A 129 7.44 -4.03 0.41
C THR A 129 7.02 -2.57 0.38
N GLU A 130 6.60 -2.08 -0.78
CA GLU A 130 6.19 -0.69 -0.94
C GLU A 130 5.03 -0.56 -1.91
N GLU A 131 4.28 0.52 -1.71
CA GLU A 131 3.14 0.86 -2.54
C GLU A 131 3.25 2.30 -3.04
N LEU A 132 3.14 2.40 -4.36
CA LEU A 132 2.83 3.59 -5.13
C LEU A 132 1.34 3.51 -5.49
N VAL A 133 0.72 4.64 -5.85
CA VAL A 133 -0.74 4.76 -6.05
C VAL A 133 -1.36 3.56 -6.77
N ASP A 134 -0.78 3.15 -7.91
CA ASP A 134 -1.27 2.04 -8.73
C ASP A 134 -0.23 0.92 -8.94
N LYS A 135 0.96 1.07 -8.32
CA LYS A 135 2.07 0.13 -8.48
C LYS A 135 2.51 -0.40 -7.14
N LEU A 136 2.82 -1.68 -7.12
CA LEU A 136 3.08 -2.43 -5.92
C LEU A 136 4.33 -3.25 -6.13
N THR A 137 5.28 -3.12 -5.22
CA THR A 137 6.50 -3.89 -5.26
C THR A 137 6.35 -5.12 -4.36
N ILE A 138 6.41 -6.30 -4.96
CA ILE A 138 6.49 -7.57 -4.25
C ILE A 138 7.93 -8.07 -4.31
N VAL A 139 8.37 -8.64 -3.20
CA VAL A 139 9.70 -9.21 -3.10
C VAL A 139 9.57 -10.71 -2.86
N ASP A 140 10.36 -11.45 -3.61
CA ASP A 140 10.59 -12.88 -3.45
C ASP A 140 11.55 -13.05 -2.29
N VAL A 141 11.05 -13.67 -1.23
CA VAL A 141 11.76 -13.83 0.01
C VAL A 141 11.87 -15.30 0.36
N THR A 142 13.09 -15.74 0.64
CA THR A 142 13.35 -17.08 1.20
C THR A 142 13.62 -16.91 2.69
N MET A 143 12.91 -17.66 3.53
CA MET A 143 13.16 -17.67 4.98
C MET A 143 14.50 -18.34 5.28
N ASN A 144 15.33 -17.70 6.10
CA ASN A 144 16.62 -18.26 6.48
C ASN A 144 16.42 -19.40 7.49
N GLU A 145 16.89 -20.61 7.18
CA GLU A 145 16.69 -21.81 8.00
C GLU A 145 17.25 -21.66 9.43
N LYS A 146 18.29 -20.84 9.61
CA LYS A 146 18.99 -20.65 10.90
C LYS A 146 18.13 -20.10 12.04
N LEU A 147 16.90 -19.64 11.78
CA LEU A 147 15.98 -19.12 12.78
C LEU A 147 14.78 -20.04 13.06
N ASN A 148 14.53 -21.05 12.23
CA ASN A 148 13.37 -21.95 12.39
C ASN A 148 13.50 -22.87 13.63
N ASP A 149 14.72 -23.26 13.99
CA ASP A 149 15.01 -24.13 15.14
C ASP A 149 14.56 -23.51 16.49
N SER A 150 14.52 -22.18 16.56
CA SER A 150 14.11 -21.44 17.76
C SER A 150 12.59 -21.43 18.01
N TYR A 151 11.77 -21.58 16.95
CA TYR A 151 10.30 -21.61 17.06
C TYR A 151 9.73 -23.01 17.32
N ALA A 152 10.42 -24.07 16.86
CA ALA A 152 10.03 -25.46 17.13
C ALA A 152 10.21 -25.82 18.61
N THR A 153 11.28 -25.34 19.25
CA THR A 153 11.64 -25.70 20.64
C THR A 153 10.70 -25.08 21.70
N GLY A 154 9.95 -24.03 21.35
CA GLY A 154 9.10 -23.28 22.29
C GLY A 154 7.69 -23.84 22.49
N ASN A 155 7.10 -24.48 21.47
CA ASN A 155 5.74 -25.00 21.54
C ASN A 155 5.64 -26.36 22.27
N ASP A 156 6.71 -27.17 22.23
CA ASP A 156 6.73 -28.47 22.92
C ASP A 156 6.80 -28.36 24.45
N LYS A 157 7.27 -27.21 24.98
CA LYS A 157 7.37 -26.96 26.44
C LYS A 157 6.06 -26.48 27.07
N LYS A 158 5.05 -26.13 26.27
CA LYS A 158 3.72 -25.71 26.76
C LYS A 158 2.71 -26.86 26.83
N LEU A 159 3.10 -28.05 26.37
CA LEU A 159 2.26 -29.26 26.30
C LEU A 159 2.65 -30.32 27.34
N LYS A 160 3.44 -29.97 28.36
CA LYS A 160 3.77 -30.84 29.50
C LYS A 160 3.26 -30.24 30.81
#